data_AF-A0A438JX11-F1
#
_entry.id   AF-A0A438JX11-F1
#
_cell.length_a   1.000
_cell.length_b   1.000
_cell.length_c   1.000
_cell.angle_alpha   90.00
_cell.angle_beta   90.00
_cell.angle_gamma   90.00
#
_symmetry.space_group_name_H-M   'P 1'
#
loop_
_entity.id
_entity.type
_entity.pdbx_description
1 polymer ?
#
loop_
_entity_poly.entity_id
_entity_poly.type
_entity_poly.pdbx_seq_one_letter_code
_entity_poly.pdbx_strand_id
1 'polypeptide(L)'
;MLVEYLKWLANVVHFRKKNNKVKVCVDFIDLNKASPKDDFPLPHIDVLVDNTVGHSMLSFMDGFFGYNKILMALEDMEKTVFIIERDTTTLFHDMMHKDVEVYVDDMIVNPQIKQIT
;
A
#
# COMPACT_ATOMS: atom_id res chain seq x y z
N MET A 1 -11.36 33.97 3.19
CA MET A 1 -11.07 32.68 2.51
C MET A 1 -10.11 31.94 3.42
N LEU A 2 -10.58 30.95 4.17
CA LEU A 2 -9.70 30.11 4.98
C LEU A 2 -9.05 29.14 4.00
N VAL A 3 -7.74 29.26 3.78
CA VAL A 3 -6.99 28.26 3.01
C VAL A 3 -6.62 27.18 4.01
N GLU A 4 -7.35 26.06 3.99
CA GLU A 4 -6.98 24.87 4.76
C GLU A 4 -5.74 24.26 4.09
N TYR A 5 -4.63 24.27 4.83
CA TYR A 5 -3.40 23.62 4.38
C TYR A 5 -3.43 22.16 4.80
N LEU A 6 -3.15 21.26 3.85
CA LEU A 6 -2.95 19.86 4.14
C LEU A 6 -1.76 19.71 5.09
N LYS A 7 -1.96 18.96 6.18
CA LYS A 7 -0.92 18.70 7.17
C LYS A 7 0.10 17.67 6.68
N TRP A 8 -0.34 16.76 5.82
CA TRP A 8 0.47 15.67 5.26
C TRP A 8 0.47 15.76 3.74
N LEU A 9 1.64 15.52 3.16
CA LEU A 9 1.84 15.57 1.72
C LEU A 9 2.96 14.62 1.32
N ALA A 10 2.63 13.58 0.56
CA ALA A 10 3.60 12.64 0.03
C ALA A 10 3.99 12.97 -1.41
N ASN A 11 5.25 12.70 -1.75
CA ASN A 11 5.73 12.81 -3.12
C ASN A 11 5.41 11.54 -3.90
N VAL A 12 5.38 11.66 -5.23
CA VAL A 12 5.20 10.51 -6.13
C VAL A 12 6.45 10.29 -6.96
N VAL A 13 6.96 9.06 -6.93
CA VAL A 13 8.10 8.60 -7.72
C VAL A 13 7.61 7.63 -8.79
N HIS A 14 8.04 7.82 -10.03
CA HIS A 14 7.70 6.91 -11.13
C HIS A 14 8.96 6.30 -11.73
N PHE A 15 8.87 5.05 -12.18
CA PHE A 15 9.98 4.38 -12.86
C PHE A 15 9.50 3.41 -13.92
N ARG A 16 10.27 3.30 -15.00
CA ARG A 16 9.96 2.42 -16.13
C ARG A 16 10.59 1.04 -15.92
N LYS A 17 9.79 -0.01 -15.98
CA LYS A 17 10.25 -1.40 -15.99
C LYS A 17 10.84 -1.77 -17.36
N LYS A 18 11.65 -2.84 -17.39
CA LYS A 18 12.18 -3.45 -18.62
C LYS A 18 11.10 -3.92 -19.60
N ASN A 19 9.89 -4.23 -19.12
CA ASN A 19 8.75 -4.64 -19.95
C ASN A 19 7.89 -3.45 -20.42
N ASN A 20 8.43 -2.24 -20.43
CA ASN A 20 7.75 -0.98 -20.79
C ASN A 20 6.54 -0.59 -19.90
N LYS A 21 6.23 -1.35 -18.85
CA LYS A 21 5.27 -0.90 -17.82
C LYS A 21 5.89 0.18 -16.94
N VAL A 22 5.07 1.11 -16.46
CA VAL A 22 5.51 2.14 -15.50
C VAL A 22 4.99 1.76 -14.12
N LYS A 23 5.86 1.83 -13.12
CA LYS A 23 5.51 1.70 -11.70
C LYS A 23 5.45 3.09 -11.09
N VAL A 24 4.45 3.29 -10.27
CA VAL A 24 4.26 4.49 -9.45
C VAL A 24 4.42 4.07 -7.99
N CYS A 25 5.26 4.79 -7.26
CA CYS A 25 5.44 4.66 -5.83
C CYS A 25 5.09 6.00 -5.16
N VAL A 26 4.30 5.94 -4.08
CA VAL A 26 4.05 7.11 -3.23
C VAL A 26 5.03 7.05 -2.07
N ASP A 27 5.80 8.12 -1.89
CA ASP A 27 6.83 8.20 -0.86
C ASP A 27 6.21 8.57 0.50
N PHE A 28 5.85 7.52 1.25
CA PHE A 28 5.30 7.63 2.59
C PHE A 28 6.38 7.57 3.69
N ILE A 29 7.67 7.74 3.38
CA ILE A 29 8.75 7.59 4.38
C ILE A 29 8.49 8.41 5.65
N ASP A 30 8.09 9.68 5.52
CA ASP A 30 7.88 10.55 6.67
C ASP A 30 6.55 10.27 7.39
N LEU A 31 5.53 9.83 6.66
CA LEU A 31 4.29 9.34 7.25
C LEU A 31 4.54 8.07 8.08
N ASN A 32 5.29 7.11 7.54
CA ASN A 32 5.61 5.85 8.19
C ASN A 32 6.45 6.05 9.46
N LYS A 33 7.34 7.04 9.49
CA LYS A 33 8.09 7.42 10.71
C LYS A 33 7.19 8.02 11.79
N ALA A 34 6.16 8.75 11.40
CA ALA A 34 5.24 9.42 12.33
C ALA A 34 4.11 8.50 12.82
N SER A 35 3.82 7.44 12.07
CA SER A 35 2.83 6.44 12.43
C SER A 35 3.33 5.55 13.58
N PRO A 36 2.44 5.15 14.51
CA PRO A 36 2.76 4.13 15.49
C PRO A 36 3.05 2.80 14.77
N LYS A 37 4.02 2.04 15.29
CA LYS A 37 4.27 0.69 14.77
C LYS A 37 3.14 -0.25 15.18
N ASP A 38 2.79 -1.16 14.29
CA ASP A 38 1.90 -2.25 14.63
C ASP A 38 2.68 -3.33 15.41
N ASP A 39 2.17 -3.68 16.58
CA ASP A 39 2.72 -4.71 17.47
C ASP A 39 2.04 -6.07 17.24
N PHE A 40 1.20 -6.21 16.22
CA PHE A 40 0.58 -7.49 15.90
C PHE A 40 1.65 -8.51 15.47
N PRO A 41 1.80 -9.63 16.19
CA PRO A 41 2.83 -10.59 15.88
C PRO A 41 2.52 -11.29 14.56
N LEU A 42 3.40 -11.13 13.57
CA LEU A 42 3.40 -12.02 12.42
C LEU A 42 3.87 -13.41 12.86
N PRO A 43 3.22 -14.49 12.40
CA PRO A 43 3.65 -15.84 12.73
C PRO A 43 5.07 -16.06 12.21
N HIS A 44 5.92 -16.67 13.06
CA HIS A 44 7.28 -17.04 12.65
C HIS A 44 7.23 -18.04 11.50
N ILE A 45 8.17 -17.96 10.57
CA ILE A 45 8.18 -18.85 9.40
C ILE A 45 8.22 -20.33 9.79
N ASP A 46 8.94 -20.68 10.85
CA ASP A 46 8.99 -22.07 11.35
C ASP A 46 7.62 -22.55 11.82
N VAL A 47 6.82 -21.69 12.45
CA VAL A 47 5.45 -22.04 12.86
C VAL A 47 4.59 -22.30 11.62
N LEU A 48 4.73 -21.48 10.58
CA LEU A 48 4.01 -21.69 9.32
C LEU A 48 4.44 -23.00 8.65
N VAL A 49 5.73 -23.33 8.65
CA VAL A 49 6.28 -24.57 8.07
C VAL A 49 5.83 -25.79 8.86
N ASP A 50 5.96 -25.77 10.19
CA ASP A 50 5.56 -26.88 11.06
C ASP A 50 4.06 -27.19 10.94
N ASN A 51 3.22 -26.16 10.80
CA ASN A 51 1.79 -26.32 10.56
C ASN A 51 1.46 -27.00 9.23
N THR A 52 2.40 -27.05 8.29
CA THR A 52 2.20 -27.74 7.00
C THR A 52 2.73 -29.17 6.99
N VAL A 53 3.43 -29.61 8.04
CA VAL A 53 3.98 -30.97 8.13
C VAL A 53 2.85 -32.00 8.18
N GLY A 54 2.95 -33.03 7.34
CA GLY A 54 1.96 -34.12 7.28
C GLY A 54 0.75 -33.85 6.37
N HIS A 55 0.65 -32.65 5.78
CA HIS A 55 -0.34 -32.39 4.74
C HIS A 55 0.14 -32.94 3.38
N SER A 56 -0.73 -33.70 2.70
CA SER A 56 -0.42 -34.33 1.40
C SER A 56 -0.47 -33.35 0.22
N MET A 57 -1.08 -32.17 0.41
CA MET A 57 -1.22 -31.14 -0.60
C MET A 57 -1.32 -29.76 0.07
N LEU A 58 -0.64 -28.77 -0.51
CA LEU A 58 -0.73 -27.37 -0.15
C LEU A 58 -1.17 -26.57 -1.37
N SER A 59 -2.05 -25.59 -1.16
CA SER A 59 -2.42 -24.59 -2.17
C SER A 59 -2.06 -23.20 -1.64
N PHE A 60 -1.55 -22.36 -2.54
CA PHE A 60 -1.19 -20.97 -2.24
C PHE A 60 -2.12 -20.05 -3.02
N MET A 61 -2.65 -19.03 -2.35
CA MET A 61 -3.40 -17.96 -3.00
C MET A 61 -2.49 -16.75 -3.15
N ASP A 62 -2.49 -16.15 -4.34
CA ASP A 62 -1.72 -14.94 -4.58
C ASP A 62 -2.39 -13.73 -3.90
N GLY A 63 -1.63 -13.09 -3.02
CA GLY A 63 -2.02 -11.88 -2.28
C GLY A 63 -1.50 -10.58 -2.89
N PHE A 64 -0.98 -10.59 -4.13
CA PHE A 64 -0.25 -9.46 -4.74
C PHE A 64 -0.94 -8.10 -4.69
N PHE A 65 -2.28 -8.05 -4.70
CA PHE A 65 -3.07 -6.83 -4.56
C PHE A 65 -3.99 -6.83 -3.33
N GLY A 66 -3.64 -7.62 -2.31
CA GLY A 66 -4.42 -7.76 -1.09
C GLY A 66 -4.62 -6.42 -0.37
N TYR A 67 -3.57 -5.60 -0.29
CA TYR A 67 -3.60 -4.30 0.39
C TYR A 67 -4.59 -3.32 -0.26
N ASN A 68 -4.72 -3.31 -1.59
CA ASN A 68 -5.65 -2.43 -2.31
C ASN A 68 -7.14 -2.74 -2.02
N LYS A 69 -7.43 -3.91 -1.44
CA LYS A 69 -8.79 -4.31 -1.05
C LYS A 69 -9.10 -3.99 0.40
N ILE A 70 -8.10 -3.62 1.21
CA ILE A 70 -8.31 -3.25 2.60
C ILE A 70 -8.67 -1.77 2.63
N LEU A 71 -9.85 -1.47 3.18
CA LEU A 71 -10.31 -0.09 3.29
C LEU A 71 -9.52 0.66 4.36
N MET A 72 -9.18 1.90 4.04
CA MET A 72 -8.57 2.83 4.99
C MET A 72 -9.64 3.40 5.92
N ALA A 73 -9.27 3.64 7.18
CA ALA A 73 -10.12 4.38 8.10
C ALA A 73 -10.31 5.82 7.60
N LEU A 74 -11.54 6.35 7.70
CA LEU A 74 -11.88 7.69 7.19
C LEU A 74 -10.98 8.78 7.78
N GLU A 75 -10.61 8.65 9.05
CA GLU A 75 -9.73 9.59 9.77
C GLU A 75 -8.26 9.57 9.31
N ASP A 76 -7.84 8.52 8.61
CA ASP A 76 -6.47 8.36 8.11
C ASP A 76 -6.34 8.71 6.62
N MET A 77 -7.46 8.81 5.89
CA MET A 77 -7.46 9.13 4.45
C MET A 77 -6.71 10.41 4.14
N GLU A 78 -6.94 11.48 4.90
CA GLU A 78 -6.28 12.77 4.71
C GLU A 78 -4.75 12.72 4.90
N LYS A 79 -4.25 11.73 5.65
CA LYS A 79 -2.80 11.56 5.90
C LYS A 79 -2.08 10.93 4.71
N THR A 80 -2.81 10.26 3.83
CA THR A 80 -2.27 9.56 2.65
C THR A 80 -2.35 10.36 1.36
N VAL A 81 -2.66 11.65 1.46
CA VAL A 81 -2.70 12.56 0.30
C VAL A 81 -1.30 12.73 -0.28
N PHE A 82 -1.20 12.69 -1.61
CA PHE A 82 0.03 12.88 -2.35
C PHE A 82 -0.12 13.93 -3.44
N ILE A 83 1.00 14.53 -3.84
CA ILE A 83 1.05 15.45 -4.98
C ILE A 83 1.72 14.81 -6.18
N ILE A 84 1.20 15.16 -7.34
CA ILE A 84 1.77 14.83 -8.63
C ILE A 84 2.22 16.15 -9.25
N GLU A 85 3.48 16.24 -9.70
CA GLU A 85 3.94 17.40 -10.46
C GLU A 85 3.17 17.50 -11.78
N ARG A 86 2.99 18.71 -12.32
CA ARG A 86 2.20 18.93 -13.55
C ARG A 86 2.67 18.06 -14.72
N ASP A 87 3.97 17.88 -14.88
CA ASP A 87 4.55 17.08 -15.97
C ASP A 87 4.30 15.56 -15.77
N THR A 88 4.16 15.11 -14.53
CA THR A 88 3.73 13.75 -14.21
C THR A 88 2.21 13.57 -14.28
N THR A 89 1.41 14.65 -14.24
CA THR A 89 -0.06 14.55 -14.30
C THR A 89 -0.53 14.06 -15.67
N THR A 90 0.11 14.50 -16.75
CA THR A 90 -0.15 13.98 -18.11
C THR A 90 0.25 12.52 -18.24
N LEU A 91 1.41 12.14 -17.68
CA LEU A 91 1.84 10.74 -17.61
C LEU A 91 0.82 9.88 -16.87
N PHE A 92 0.35 10.33 -15.70
CA PHE A 92 -0.68 9.64 -14.92
C PHE A 92 -1.99 9.51 -15.68
N HIS A 93 -2.46 10.58 -16.31
CA HIS A 93 -3.68 10.55 -17.10
C HIS A 93 -3.59 9.54 -18.27
N ASP A 94 -2.46 9.52 -18.98
CA ASP A 94 -2.17 8.56 -20.04
C ASP A 94 -1.99 7.12 -19.51
N MET A 95 -1.60 7.00 -18.25
CA MET A 95 -1.41 5.75 -17.54
C MET A 95 -2.72 5.22 -16.95
N MET A 96 -3.71 6.06 -16.59
CA MET A 96 -5.03 5.62 -16.11
C MET A 96 -5.74 4.66 -17.07
N HIS A 97 -5.41 4.73 -18.36
CA HIS A 97 -5.93 3.87 -19.42
C HIS A 97 -5.05 2.64 -19.74
N LYS A 98 -3.97 2.42 -18.97
CA LYS A 98 -3.02 1.30 -19.12
C LYS A 98 -2.94 0.50 -17.81
N ASP A 99 -2.37 -0.70 -17.87
CA ASP A 99 -2.05 -1.49 -16.67
C ASP A 99 -0.98 -0.78 -15.83
N VAL A 100 -1.43 0.05 -14.87
CA VAL A 100 -0.57 0.67 -13.86
C VAL A 100 -0.58 -0.18 -12.61
N GLU A 101 0.59 -0.64 -12.21
CA GLU A 101 0.76 -1.26 -10.91
C GLU A 101 1.20 -0.16 -9.93
N VAL A 102 0.27 0.26 -9.07
CA VAL A 102 0.54 1.22 -7.98
C VAL A 102 1.03 0.42 -6.78
N TYR A 103 2.26 0.70 -6.33
CA TYR A 103 2.81 0.10 -5.13
C TYR A 103 2.73 1.14 -4.02
N VAL A 104 2.03 0.77 -2.96
CA VAL A 104 2.05 1.53 -1.72
C VAL A 104 3.13 0.86 -0.87
N ASP A 105 4.24 1.57 -0.67
CA ASP A 105 5.34 1.07 0.16
C ASP A 105 4.94 1.24 1.64
N ASP A 106 4.97 0.14 2.40
CA ASP A 106 4.82 0.09 3.85
C ASP A 106 3.60 0.82 4.48
N MET A 107 2.46 0.90 3.77
CA MET A 107 1.22 1.33 4.43
C MET A 107 0.72 0.20 5.32
N ILE A 108 1.08 0.29 6.60
CA ILE A 108 0.49 -0.52 7.65
C ILE A 108 -0.95 -0.02 7.84
N VAL A 109 -1.88 -0.68 7.17
CA VAL A 109 -3.29 -0.56 7.50
C VAL A 109 -3.50 -1.39 8.76
N ASN A 110 -4.03 -0.78 9.83
CA ASN A 110 -4.55 -1.51 10.97
C ASN A 110 -6.04 -1.74 10.72
N PRO A 111 -6.43 -2.80 10.00
CA PRO A 111 -7.83 -3.16 9.94
C PRO A 111 -8.17 -3.64 11.35
N GLN A 112 -8.93 -2.85 12.11
CA GLN A 112 -9.68 -3.39 13.23
C GLN A 112 -10.71 -4.36 12.65
N ILE A 113 -10.27 -5.57 12.30
CA ILE A 113 -11.12 -6.70 12.01
C ILE A 113 -11.73 -7.06 13.35
N LYS A 114 -12.94 -6.54 13.61
CA LYS A 114 -13.83 -7.20 14.55
C LYS A 114 -14.01 -8.61 14.00
N GLN A 115 -13.31 -9.58 14.58
CA GLN A 115 -13.55 -10.99 14.31
C GLN A 115 -15.05 -11.20 14.55
N ILE A 116 -15.79 -11.49 13.48
CA ILE A 116 -17.14 -12.02 13.60
C ILE A 116 -16.92 -13.44 14.10
N THR A 117 -17.17 -13.63 15.40
CA THR A 117 -17.38 -14.95 16.03
C THR A 117 -18.56 -15.65 15.39
#